data_AF-A0A9X8YLL6-F1
#
_entry.id   AF-A0A9X8YLL6-F1
#
_cell.length_a   1.000
_cell.length_b   1.000
_cell.length_c   1.000
_cell.angle_alpha   90.00
_cell.angle_beta   90.00
_cell.angle_gamma   90.00
#
_symmetry.space_group_name_H-M   'P 1'
#
loop_
_entity.id
_entity.type
_entity.pdbx_description
1 polymer ?
#
loop_
_entity_poly.entity_id
_entity_poly.type
_entity_poly.pdbx_seq_one_letter_code
_entity_poly.pdbx_strand_id
1 'polypeptide(L)' 'MTYLRPALVMVILLTLITGIAYPLLTTGLAQLLFSGSANGSLLYQGDKAVGSALIGQNFTRADYFWGRPSATGDSAYN' A
#
# COMPACT_ATOMS: atom_id res chain seq x y z
N MET A 1 2.98 24.14 -35.57
CA MET A 1 2.52 22.73 -35.69
C MET A 1 3.62 21.69 -35.55
N THR A 2 4.90 22.00 -35.83
CA THR A 2 6.02 21.04 -35.74
C THR A 2 6.26 20.47 -34.33
N TYR A 3 5.94 21.22 -33.27
CA TYR A 3 6.17 20.79 -31.87
C TYR A 3 5.03 19.99 -31.23
N LEU A 4 3.83 19.97 -31.85
CA LEU A 4 2.66 19.32 -31.25
C LEU A 4 2.81 17.79 -31.19
N ARG A 5 3.32 17.21 -32.28
CA ARG A 5 3.60 15.77 -32.36
C ARG A 5 4.63 15.29 -31.33
N PRO A 6 5.85 15.88 -31.23
CA PRO A 6 6.82 15.43 -30.23
C PRO A 6 6.35 15.67 -28.79
N ALA A 7 5.60 16.74 -28.53
CA ALA A 7 5.01 16.99 -27.21
C ALA A 7 4.02 15.89 -26.81
N LEU A 8 3.08 15.53 -27.70
CA LEU A 8 2.10 14.46 -27.43
C LEU A 8 2.78 13.10 -27.25
N VAL A 9 3.76 12.78 -28.09
CA VAL A 9 4.52 11.52 -27.98
C VAL A 9 5.25 11.44 -26.64
N MET A 10 5.90 12.53 -26.21
CA MET A 10 6.59 12.55 -24.91
C MET A 10 5.64 12.38 -23.74
N VAL A 11 4.49 13.06 -23.76
CA VAL A 11 3.47 12.90 -22.71
C VAL A 11 3.01 11.45 -22.63
N ILE A 12 2.61 10.86 -23.76
CA ILE A 12 2.13 9.47 -23.79
C ILE A 12 3.24 8.51 -23.33
N LEU A 13 4.45 8.66 -23.86
CA LEU A 13 5.58 7.80 -23.52
C LEU A 13 5.89 7.84 -22.03
N LEU A 14 5.97 9.04 -21.45
CA LEU A 14 6.25 9.19 -20.02
C LEU A 14 5.09 8.65 -19.19
N THR A 15 3.83 8.88 -19.57
CA THR A 15 2.66 8.30 -18.89
C THR A 15 2.70 6.77 -18.91
N LEU A 16 3.07 6.14 -20.03
CA LEU A 16 3.17 4.69 -20.11
C LEU A 16 4.33 4.17 -19.24
N ILE A 17 5.47 4.86 -19.23
CA ILE A 17 6.61 4.43 -18.43
C ILE A 17 6.32 4.57 -16.93
N THR A 18 5.86 5.74 -16.48
CA THR A 18 5.69 6.01 -15.05
C THR A 18 4.37 5.50 -14.49
N GLY A 19 3.33 5.40 -15.31
CA GLY A 19 2.01 4.93 -14.91
C GLY A 19 1.77 3.44 -15.10
N ILE A 20 2.52 2.77 -16.00
CA ILE A 20 2.33 1.34 -16.30
C ILE A 20 3.61 0.55 -16.07
N ALA A 21 4.67 0.85 -16.82
CA ALA A 21 5.88 0.03 -16.79
C ALA A 21 6.50 0.00 -15.38
N TYR A 22 6.64 1.17 -14.75
CA TYR A 22 7.23 1.28 -13.42
C TYR A 22 6.40 0.59 -12.33
N PRO A 23 5.08 0.85 -12.16
CA PRO A 23 4.27 0.15 -11.15
C PRO A 23 4.23 -1.37 -11.35
N LEU A 24 4.18 -1.85 -12.59
CA LEU A 24 4.18 -3.30 -12.87
C LEU A 24 5.53 -3.93 -12.53
N LEU A 25 6.64 -3.27 -12.88
CA LEU A 25 7.97 -3.76 -12.54
C LEU A 25 8.18 -3.79 -11.03
N THR A 26 7.85 -2.72 -10.31
CA THR A 26 8.05 -2.68 -8.86
C THR A 26 7.12 -3.64 -8.13
N THR A 27 5.86 -3.74 -8.55
CA THR A 27 4.91 -4.72 -7.97
C THR A 27 5.36 -6.15 -8.24
N GLY A 28 5.77 -6.45 -9.48
CA GLY A 28 6.28 -7.78 -9.84
C GLY A 28 7.50 -8.17 -9.01
N LEU A 29 8.49 -7.29 -8.89
CA LEU A 29 9.69 -7.55 -8.08
C LEU A 29 9.35 -7.67 -6.59
N ALA A 30 8.46 -6.82 -6.07
CA ALA A 30 8.03 -6.90 -4.67
C ALA A 30 7.31 -8.22 -4.36
N GLN A 31 6.46 -8.70 -5.25
CA GLN A 31 5.78 -10.00 -5.08
C GLN A 31 6.76 -11.17 -5.19
N LEU A 32 7.74 -11.11 -6.09
CA LEU A 32 8.72 -12.19 -6.26
C LEU A 32 9.69 -12.30 -5.08
N LEU A 33 10.13 -11.16 -4.55
CA LEU A 33 11.20 -11.13 -3.54
C LEU A 33 10.66 -10.99 -2.10
N PHE A 34 9.52 -10.33 -1.92
CA PHE A 34 9.01 -9.89 -0.62
C PHE A 34 7.48 -10.02 -0.51
N SER A 35 6.91 -11.14 -0.99
CA SER A 35 5.45 -11.35 -1.03
C SER A 35 4.74 -11.08 0.29
N GLY A 36 5.31 -11.48 1.44
CA GLY A 36 4.70 -11.21 2.76
C GLY A 36 4.49 -9.72 3.02
N SER A 37 5.53 -8.91 2.84
CA SER A 37 5.47 -7.45 3.04
C SER A 37 4.70 -6.74 1.94
N ALA A 38 4.86 -7.18 0.68
CA ALA A 38 4.15 -6.64 -0.47
C ALA A 38 2.63 -6.81 -0.36
N ASN A 39 2.18 -7.87 0.32
CA ASN A 39 0.78 -8.12 0.62
C ASN A 39 0.34 -7.56 2.00
N GLY A 40 1.13 -6.65 2.58
CA GLY A 40 0.74 -5.88 3.78
C GLY A 40 1.12 -6.50 5.12
N SER A 41 2.01 -7.51 5.15
CA SER A 41 2.49 -8.15 6.39
C SER A 41 1.34 -8.64 7.28
N LEU A 42 0.33 -9.26 6.67
CA LEU A 42 -0.89 -9.69 7.35
C LEU A 42 -0.60 -10.81 8.35
N LEU A 43 -1.24 -10.73 9.52
CA LEU A 43 -1.22 -11.75 10.55
C LEU A 43 -2.51 -12.56 10.48
N TYR A 44 -2.39 -13.88 10.58
CA TYR A 44 -3.49 -14.83 10.47
C TYR A 44 -3.65 -15.65 11.75
N GLN A 45 -4.89 -15.90 12.13
CA GLN A 45 -5.24 -16.89 13.15
C GLN A 45 -6.15 -17.93 12.48
N GLY A 46 -5.58 -19.08 12.15
CA GLY A 46 -6.20 -20.00 11.19
C GLY A 46 -6.31 -19.34 9.81
N ASP A 47 -7.48 -19.45 9.18
CA ASP A 47 -7.73 -18.85 7.86
C ASP A 47 -8.20 -17.39 7.92
N LYS A 48 -8.32 -16.81 9.12
CA LYS A 48 -8.82 -15.44 9.30
C LYS A 48 -7.67 -14.45 9.43
N ALA A 49 -7.63 -13.44 8.58
CA ALA A 49 -6.77 -12.27 8.75
C ALA A 49 -7.22 -11.48 9.99
N VAL A 50 -6.33 -11.33 10.97
CA VAL A 50 -6.61 -10.65 12.24
C VAL A 50 -6.00 -9.26 12.32
N GLY A 51 -5.16 -8.88 11.35
CA GLY A 51 -4.54 -7.56 11.26
C GLY A 51 -3.26 -7.58 10.43
N SER A 52 -2.44 -6.54 10.58
CA SER A 52 -1.09 -6.46 10.02
C SER A 52 -0.08 -6.23 11.14
N ALA A 53 1.12 -6.77 10.99
CA ALA A 53 2.22 -6.50 11.91
C ALA A 53 2.59 -5.01 12.01
N LEU A 54 2.17 -4.20 11.02
CA LEU A 54 2.47 -2.77 10.93
C LEU A 54 1.32 -1.87 11.39
N ILE A 55 0.12 -2.42 11.63
CA ILE A 55 -1.08 -1.65 11.96
C ILE A 55 -1.52 -1.97 13.39
N GLY A 56 -1.57 -0.92 14.22
CA GLY A 56 -2.14 -0.99 15.57
C GLY A 56 -3.67 -1.03 15.52
N GLN A 57 -4.28 -1.70 16.52
CA GLN A 57 -5.73 -1.79 16.65
C GLN A 57 -6.20 -0.98 17.87
N ASN A 58 -7.47 -0.59 17.86
CA ASN A 58 -8.08 0.09 18.99
C ASN A 58 -8.32 -0.89 20.16
N PHE A 59 -7.32 -1.04 21.03
CA PHE A 59 -7.42 -1.84 22.26
C PHE A 59 -7.96 -1.00 23.42
N THR A 60 -9.16 -1.34 23.89
CA THR A 60 -9.84 -0.64 25.01
C THR A 60 -10.13 -1.54 26.21
N ARG A 61 -9.94 -2.86 26.07
CA ARG A 61 -10.15 -3.81 27.17
C ARG A 61 -8.97 -3.78 28.13
N ALA A 62 -9.24 -3.95 29.41
CA ALA A 62 -8.22 -3.87 30.48
C ALA A 62 -7.18 -4.99 30.44
N ASP A 63 -7.46 -6.10 29.75
CA ASP A 63 -6.57 -7.25 29.59
C ASP A 63 -5.52 -7.08 28.48
N TYR A 64 -5.57 -5.99 27.72
CA TYR A 64 -4.60 -5.68 26.69
C TYR A 64 -3.71 -4.49 27.03
N PHE A 65 -2.55 -4.46 26.39
CA PHE A 65 -1.77 -3.25 26.31
C PHE A 65 -2.49 -2.20 25.47
N TRP A 66 -2.63 -1.01 26.04
CA TRP A 66 -3.25 0.11 25.34
C TRP A 66 -2.20 0.82 24.50
N GLY A 67 -2.51 0.99 23.22
CA GLY A 67 -1.66 1.75 22.31
C GLY A 67 -1.73 3.26 22.58
N ARG A 68 -1.03 4.02 21.73
CA ARG A 68 -1.10 5.48 21.75
C ARG A 68 -2.52 5.92 21.34
N PRO A 69 -3.13 6.92 22.00
CA PRO A 69 -4.41 7.46 21.55
C PRO A 69 -4.36 7.88 20.08
N SER A 70 -5.38 7.48 19.32
CA SER A 70 -5.52 7.81 17.91
C SER A 70 -6.73 8.72 17.70
N ALA A 71 -6.50 9.85 17.03
CA ALA A 71 -7.52 10.86 16.71
C ALA A 71 -7.80 10.88 15.19
N THR A 72 -7.87 9.70 14.59
CA THR A 72 -8.33 9.49 13.21
C THR A 72 -9.84 9.76 13.10
N GLY A 73 -10.34 9.98 11.86
CA GLY A 73 -11.64 10.59 11.58
C GLY A 73 -12.83 10.02 12.35
N ASP A 74 -13.53 9.05 11.75
CA ASP A 74 -14.80 8.55 12.30
C ASP A 74 -14.61 7.66 13.54
N SER A 75 -13.45 7.03 13.67
CA SER A 75 -13.09 6.17 14.80
C SER A 75 -11.59 6.12 15.02
N ALA A 76 -11.15 5.85 16.25
CA ALA A 76 -9.73 5.66 16.57
C ALA A 76 -9.13 4.48 15.78
N TYR A 77 -7.94 4.69 15.18
CA TYR A 77 -7.22 3.73 14.33
C TYR A 77 -7.93 3.38 13.00
N ASN A 78 -8.48 4.39 12.30
CA ASN A 78 -9.12 4.27 10.97
C ASN A 78 -8.27 4.94 9.89
#